data_AF-A0A8T4Z1H4-F1
#
_entry.id   AF-A0A8T4Z1H4-F1
#
_cell.length_a   1.000
_cell.length_b   1.000
_cell.length_c   1.000
_cell.angle_alpha   90.00
_cell.angle_beta   90.00
_cell.angle_gamma   90.00
#
_symmetry.space_group_name_H-M   'P 1'
#
loop_
_entity.id
_entity.type
_entity.pdbx_description
1 polymer ?
#
loop_
_entity_poly.entity_id
_entity_poly.type
_entity_poly.pdbx_seq_one_letter_code
_entity_poly.pdbx_strand_id
1 'polypeptide(L)'
;MDEITSRLRDALKKIQPNIFDTLDKYQEIELHDVELEIDELELFLPQIVRPITSVIEEESKRRKPTELIQVSYAPPDVKYNAKITEVILGATKAEGGSRDRRLVIGGETSPPLQLNEASNPHPPVISLDVFDTKIPLAKPVKAHFSDVLEDPVSWAKLAVEKFNAEMVNLHLVSIDPMVKDTSPAEASKTVENILQAVKVPIAVGGCGDPHKDLQVFERIADVTKGERILFNSVTLDMDIRRMAESIKKNEHVVIAFTPMDMNKARELNRKLFEYLPPEQIVIDTTTAALGYGLDYAYTIMERTRLAGLMGDAELAQPMASGTTNAWAAREAWMKMPPEWGPSELRGPIWETVTALTLLLAGVDYFMMMHPAAVKTVKDVIKSVSGKREMIDRPYDWTRIIIGE
;
A
#
# COMPACT_ATOMS: atom_id res chain seq x y z
N MET A 1 9.06 -17.12 64.46
CA MET A 1 7.64 -16.98 64.04
C MET A 1 7.35 -15.51 64.18
N ASP A 2 7.67 -14.81 63.09
CA ASP A 2 8.41 -13.54 63.19
C ASP A 2 7.53 -12.31 63.05
N GLU A 3 8.05 -11.22 63.58
CA GLU A 3 7.50 -9.86 63.65
C GLU A 3 6.94 -9.34 62.30
N ILE A 4 7.48 -9.87 61.19
CA ILE A 4 7.06 -9.60 59.80
C ILE A 4 5.64 -10.15 59.52
N THR A 5 5.33 -11.36 59.99
CA THR A 5 4.01 -12.01 59.81
C THR A 5 2.87 -11.24 60.49
N SER A 6 3.18 -10.53 61.58
CA SER A 6 2.22 -9.70 62.31
C SER A 6 1.88 -8.42 61.55
N ARG A 7 2.88 -7.75 60.97
CA ARG A 7 2.70 -6.47 60.27
C ARG A 7 1.91 -6.61 58.97
N LEU A 8 2.14 -7.69 58.22
CA LEU A 8 1.39 -7.96 56.98
C LEU A 8 -0.09 -8.26 57.26
N ARG A 9 -0.40 -9.01 58.33
CA ARG A 9 -1.78 -9.25 58.78
C ARG A 9 -2.50 -7.98 59.19
N ASP A 10 -1.82 -7.10 59.91
CA ASP A 10 -2.41 -5.84 60.36
C ASP A 10 -2.66 -4.86 59.21
N ALA A 11 -1.81 -4.85 58.18
CA ALA A 11 -2.02 -4.06 56.98
C ALA A 11 -3.23 -4.55 56.17
N LEU A 12 -3.36 -5.87 55.96
CA LEU A 12 -4.45 -6.46 55.17
C LEU A 12 -5.81 -6.38 55.89
N LYS A 13 -5.84 -6.47 57.23
CA LYS A 13 -7.08 -6.24 58.02
C LYS A 13 -7.60 -4.79 57.92
N LYS A 14 -6.73 -3.81 57.69
CA LYS A 14 -7.14 -2.40 57.53
C LYS A 14 -7.83 -2.14 56.19
N ILE A 15 -7.51 -2.91 55.15
CA ILE A 15 -8.11 -2.78 53.82
C ILE A 15 -9.49 -3.45 53.81
N GLN A 16 -9.61 -4.65 54.38
CA GLN A 16 -10.90 -5.31 54.53
C GLN A 16 -10.89 -6.24 55.77
N PRO A 17 -11.76 -6.01 56.77
CA PRO A 17 -11.65 -6.63 58.09
C PRO A 17 -11.70 -8.17 58.09
N ASN A 18 -12.37 -8.77 57.09
CA ASN A 18 -12.61 -10.21 56.99
C ASN A 18 -11.88 -10.85 55.79
N ILE A 19 -10.86 -10.18 55.24
CA ILE A 19 -10.19 -10.67 54.03
C ILE A 19 -9.57 -12.06 54.26
N PHE A 20 -9.02 -12.32 55.44
CA PHE A 20 -8.45 -13.62 55.77
C PHE A 20 -9.51 -14.72 55.95
N ASP A 21 -10.66 -14.44 56.55
CA ASP A 21 -11.77 -15.41 56.63
C ASP A 21 -12.36 -15.75 55.24
N THR A 22 -12.16 -14.84 54.28
CA THR A 22 -12.62 -15.00 52.89
C THR A 22 -11.59 -15.74 52.05
N LEU A 23 -10.30 -15.48 52.27
CA LEU A 23 -9.18 -16.12 51.60
C LEU A 23 -8.88 -17.53 52.15
N ASP A 24 -9.15 -17.79 53.43
CA ASP A 24 -8.99 -19.11 54.07
C ASP A 24 -9.87 -20.21 53.42
N LYS A 25 -10.84 -19.82 52.59
CA LYS A 25 -11.69 -20.73 51.82
C LYS A 25 -11.07 -21.16 50.49
N TYR A 26 -10.01 -20.51 50.04
CA TYR A 26 -9.35 -20.77 48.77
C TYR A 26 -7.93 -21.28 49.03
N GLN A 27 -7.57 -22.40 48.40
CA GLN A 27 -6.23 -23.00 48.57
C GLN A 27 -5.15 -22.30 47.73
N GLU A 28 -5.55 -21.46 46.77
CA GLU A 28 -4.66 -20.78 45.83
C GLU A 28 -5.26 -19.42 45.44
N ILE A 29 -4.40 -18.40 45.28
CA ILE A 29 -4.79 -17.04 44.92
C ILE A 29 -3.90 -16.59 43.76
N GLU A 30 -4.50 -16.31 42.61
CA GLU A 30 -3.83 -15.69 41.46
C GLU A 30 -4.18 -14.20 41.38
N LEU A 31 -3.16 -13.37 41.17
CA LEU A 31 -3.29 -11.92 41.08
C LEU A 31 -2.91 -11.47 39.67
N HIS A 32 -3.77 -10.68 39.02
CA HIS A 32 -3.53 -10.09 37.70
C HIS A 32 -3.54 -8.56 37.78
N ASP A 33 -2.61 -7.92 37.07
CA ASP A 33 -2.47 -6.46 36.93
C ASP A 33 -2.41 -5.68 38.25
N VAL A 34 -1.54 -6.11 39.17
CA VAL A 34 -1.26 -5.40 40.42
C VAL A 34 0.21 -5.00 40.54
N GLU A 35 0.42 -3.81 41.09
CA GLU A 35 1.73 -3.24 41.40
C GLU A 35 1.94 -3.31 42.92
N LEU A 36 3.03 -3.94 43.35
CA LEU A 36 3.35 -4.19 44.77
C LEU A 36 4.68 -3.53 45.13
N GLU A 37 4.65 -2.56 46.06
CA GLU A 37 5.86 -2.04 46.70
C GLU A 37 6.07 -2.76 48.05
N ILE A 38 7.19 -3.47 48.17
CA ILE A 38 7.61 -4.18 49.38
C ILE A 38 9.12 -4.02 49.58
N ASP A 39 9.54 -3.83 50.84
CA ASP A 39 10.94 -3.55 51.19
C ASP A 39 11.84 -4.79 51.04
N GLU A 40 11.33 -6.00 51.30
CA GLU A 40 12.05 -7.27 51.14
C GLU A 40 11.07 -8.42 50.84
N LEU A 41 11.40 -9.27 49.84
CA LEU A 41 10.58 -10.42 49.42
C LEU A 41 11.30 -11.73 49.73
N GLU A 42 10.80 -12.50 50.69
CA GLU A 42 11.25 -13.87 50.96
C GLU A 42 10.27 -14.91 50.40
N LEU A 43 10.74 -15.75 49.48
CA LEU A 43 9.98 -16.87 48.91
C LEU A 43 10.30 -18.16 49.65
N PHE A 44 9.37 -18.65 50.47
CA PHE A 44 9.46 -19.99 51.05
C PHE A 44 8.92 -21.03 50.07
N LEU A 45 9.83 -21.70 49.36
CA LEU A 45 9.53 -22.94 48.66
C LEU A 45 9.60 -24.08 49.67
N PRO A 46 8.48 -24.69 50.09
CA PRO A 46 8.54 -25.83 50.98
C PRO A 46 9.29 -26.96 50.27
N GLN A 47 10.42 -27.39 50.82
CA GLN A 47 11.01 -28.66 50.44
C GLN A 47 10.10 -29.77 50.97
N ILE A 48 9.11 -30.14 50.17
CA ILE A 48 8.33 -31.35 50.40
C ILE A 48 9.30 -32.51 50.14
N VAL A 49 9.94 -33.01 51.21
CA VAL A 49 10.53 -34.34 51.21
C VAL A 49 9.36 -35.31 51.25
N ARG A 50 8.83 -35.65 50.07
CA ARG A 50 7.91 -36.79 49.96
C ARG A 50 8.68 -38.03 50.41
N PRO A 51 8.13 -38.88 51.29
CA PRO A 51 8.69 -40.21 51.46
C PRO A 51 8.69 -40.86 50.07
N ILE A 52 9.84 -41.39 49.66
CA ILE A 52 9.92 -42.29 48.51
C ILE A 52 9.25 -43.59 48.97
N THR A 53 7.92 -43.57 49.03
CA THR A 53 7.19 -44.77 48.69
C THR A 53 7.60 -45.01 47.25
N SER A 54 8.30 -46.11 46.99
CA SER A 54 8.35 -46.66 45.64
C SER A 54 6.93 -47.09 45.30
N VAL A 55 6.07 -46.10 45.01
CA VAL A 55 5.05 -46.31 44.00
C VAL A 55 5.92 -46.67 42.80
N ILE A 56 5.88 -47.94 42.43
CA ILE A 56 6.05 -48.27 41.03
C ILE A 56 4.83 -47.58 40.38
N GLU A 57 4.89 -46.26 40.24
CA GLU A 57 4.36 -45.67 39.04
C GLU A 57 5.20 -46.40 38.02
N GLU A 58 4.57 -47.37 37.34
CA GLU A 58 5.01 -47.65 36.01
C GLU A 58 5.22 -46.26 35.42
N GLU A 59 6.48 -45.89 35.21
CA GLU A 59 6.81 -44.99 34.14
C GLU A 59 6.14 -45.69 32.96
N SER A 60 4.88 -45.34 32.72
CA SER A 60 4.28 -45.29 31.41
C SER A 60 5.29 -44.41 30.72
N LYS A 61 6.34 -45.04 30.17
CA LYS A 61 7.36 -44.47 29.31
C LYS A 61 6.53 -43.56 28.46
N ARG A 62 6.56 -42.24 28.68
CA ARG A 62 5.71 -41.32 27.92
C ARG A 62 6.13 -41.60 26.49
N ARG A 63 5.33 -42.43 25.81
CA ARG A 63 5.74 -43.03 24.55
C ARG A 63 5.91 -41.81 23.68
N LYS A 64 7.11 -41.63 23.12
CA LYS A 64 7.32 -40.56 22.14
C LYS A 64 6.16 -40.69 21.15
N PRO A 65 5.42 -39.60 20.88
CA PRO A 65 4.29 -39.66 19.96
C PRO A 65 4.74 -40.38 18.71
N THR A 66 4.16 -41.56 18.44
CA THR A 66 4.48 -42.33 17.24
C THR A 66 3.83 -41.70 16.01
N GLU A 67 2.85 -40.83 16.22
CA GLU A 67 2.05 -40.17 15.20
C GLU A 67 1.69 -38.74 15.66
N LEU A 68 1.47 -37.84 14.70
CA LEU A 68 0.99 -36.48 14.94
C LEU A 68 -0.52 -36.49 15.21
N ILE A 69 -0.99 -35.56 16.05
CA ILE A 69 -2.43 -35.36 16.25
C ILE A 69 -3.05 -34.92 14.93
N GLN A 70 -3.95 -35.73 14.39
CA GLN A 70 -4.73 -35.35 13.22
C GLN A 70 -5.82 -34.37 13.66
N VAL A 71 -5.71 -33.13 13.20
CA VAL A 71 -6.74 -32.10 13.35
C VAL A 71 -7.34 -31.79 11.99
N SER A 72 -8.66 -31.68 11.93
CA SER A 72 -9.32 -31.19 10.71
C SER A 72 -9.02 -29.70 10.54
N TYR A 73 -8.42 -29.34 9.41
CA TYR A 73 -8.27 -27.95 9.00
C TYR A 73 -9.39 -27.60 8.01
N ALA A 74 -10.13 -26.54 8.33
CA ALA A 74 -10.97 -25.84 7.36
C ALA A 74 -10.40 -24.42 7.22
N PRO A 75 -10.12 -23.94 6.00
CA PRO A 75 -9.69 -22.56 5.81
C PRO A 75 -10.78 -21.59 6.32
N PRO A 76 -10.40 -20.44 6.90
CA PRO A 76 -11.38 -19.44 7.32
C PRO A 76 -12.25 -18.97 6.15
N ASP A 77 -13.58 -19.08 6.24
CA ASP A 77 -14.53 -18.54 5.26
C ASP A 77 -14.80 -17.06 5.57
N VAL A 78 -13.88 -16.18 5.14
CA VAL A 78 -14.04 -14.72 5.28
C VAL A 78 -14.72 -14.17 4.05
N LYS A 79 -15.95 -13.65 4.21
CA LYS A 79 -16.73 -13.11 3.10
C LYS A 79 -16.58 -11.60 2.99
N TYR A 80 -16.14 -11.15 1.82
CA TYR A 80 -16.17 -9.76 1.40
C TYR A 80 -17.41 -9.54 0.54
N ASN A 81 -18.33 -8.71 1.03
CA ASN A 81 -19.65 -8.54 0.42
C ASN A 81 -19.70 -7.40 -0.60
N ALA A 82 -18.61 -6.67 -0.77
CA ALA A 82 -18.49 -5.57 -1.72
C ALA A 82 -17.40 -5.83 -2.76
N LYS A 83 -17.46 -5.03 -3.82
CA LYS A 83 -16.53 -5.05 -4.94
C LYS A 83 -15.88 -3.68 -5.04
N ILE A 84 -14.57 -3.66 -5.29
CA ILE A 84 -13.86 -2.43 -5.63
C ILE A 84 -14.33 -1.95 -7.01
N THR A 85 -14.61 -0.66 -7.11
CA THR A 85 -15.11 -0.02 -8.32
C THR A 85 -14.11 -0.21 -9.47
N GLU A 86 -14.60 -0.55 -10.66
CA GLU A 86 -13.76 -0.62 -11.86
C GLU A 86 -13.65 0.78 -12.47
N VAL A 87 -12.41 1.22 -12.71
CA VAL A 87 -12.11 2.50 -13.35
C VAL A 87 -11.42 2.24 -14.68
N ILE A 88 -11.94 2.87 -15.74
CA ILE A 88 -11.40 2.74 -17.10
C ILE A 88 -10.48 3.93 -17.39
N LEU A 89 -9.25 3.64 -17.81
CA LEU A 89 -8.23 4.63 -18.16
C LEU A 89 -7.97 4.62 -19.66
N GLY A 90 -8.07 5.79 -20.28
CA GLY A 90 -7.97 5.96 -21.73
C GLY A 90 -9.23 5.55 -22.48
N ALA A 91 -9.37 6.06 -23.70
CA ALA A 91 -10.47 5.75 -24.60
C ALA A 91 -9.96 5.46 -26.02
N THR A 92 -10.52 4.42 -26.62
CA THR A 92 -10.23 4.06 -28.01
C THR A 92 -11.00 4.94 -29.00
N LYS A 93 -10.66 4.85 -30.29
CA LYS A 93 -11.43 5.52 -31.37
C LYS A 93 -12.93 5.19 -31.35
N ALA A 94 -13.30 3.98 -30.96
CA ALA A 94 -14.70 3.56 -30.86
C ALA A 94 -15.43 4.23 -29.68
N GLU A 95 -14.69 4.70 -28.68
CA GLU A 95 -15.18 5.37 -27.47
C GLU A 95 -15.00 6.90 -27.53
N GLY A 96 -14.55 7.44 -28.67
CA GLY A 96 -14.34 8.88 -28.87
C GLY A 96 -12.94 9.40 -28.53
N GLY A 97 -12.02 8.54 -28.09
CA GLY A 97 -10.61 8.89 -27.84
C GLY A 97 -9.68 8.50 -28.99
N SER A 98 -8.38 8.52 -28.74
CA SER A 98 -7.38 8.15 -29.75
C SER A 98 -6.31 7.17 -29.27
N ARG A 99 -6.54 6.51 -28.13
CA ARG A 99 -5.69 5.44 -27.60
C ARG A 99 -5.89 4.14 -28.39
N ASP A 100 -4.88 3.27 -28.38
CA ASP A 100 -4.99 1.95 -29.02
C ASP A 100 -5.77 0.95 -28.15
N ARG A 101 -5.74 1.14 -26.83
CA ARG A 101 -6.45 0.31 -25.86
C ARG A 101 -6.84 1.14 -24.64
N ARG A 102 -7.87 0.66 -23.95
CA ARG A 102 -8.19 1.09 -22.58
C ARG A 102 -7.50 0.17 -21.57
N LEU A 103 -7.20 0.70 -20.39
CA LEU A 103 -6.82 -0.07 -19.22
C LEU A 103 -7.97 -0.05 -18.22
N VAL A 104 -8.09 -1.09 -17.42
CA VAL A 104 -9.09 -1.16 -16.34
C VAL A 104 -8.33 -1.49 -15.07
N ILE A 105 -8.65 -0.77 -13.99
CA ILE A 105 -8.11 -1.02 -12.64
C ILE A 105 -9.27 -1.20 -11.66
N GLY A 106 -9.01 -1.86 -10.54
CA GLY A 106 -10.02 -2.20 -9.55
C GLY A 106 -10.78 -3.49 -9.90
N GLY A 107 -11.99 -3.63 -9.35
CA GLY A 107 -12.85 -4.80 -9.61
C GLY A 107 -12.66 -5.95 -8.64
N GLU A 108 -11.73 -5.85 -7.70
CA GLU A 108 -11.45 -6.88 -6.70
C GLU A 108 -12.65 -7.14 -5.79
N THR A 109 -12.83 -8.41 -5.43
CA THR A 109 -13.84 -8.87 -4.46
C THR A 109 -13.18 -9.59 -3.27
N SER A 110 -11.86 -9.53 -3.18
CA SER A 110 -11.04 -10.15 -2.15
C SER A 110 -9.74 -9.34 -1.97
N PRO A 111 -9.08 -9.46 -0.81
CA PRO A 111 -7.75 -8.92 -0.57
C PRO A 111 -6.72 -9.33 -1.64
N PRO A 112 -5.68 -8.49 -1.86
CA PRO A 112 -4.65 -8.77 -2.85
C PRO A 112 -3.98 -10.13 -2.62
N LEU A 113 -3.75 -10.85 -3.72
CA LEU A 113 -3.07 -12.17 -3.75
C LEU A 113 -3.78 -13.30 -3.00
N GLN A 114 -5.09 -13.19 -2.71
CA GLN A 114 -5.89 -14.30 -2.20
C GLN A 114 -6.27 -15.28 -3.33
N LEU A 115 -5.29 -16.08 -3.78
CA LEU A 115 -5.35 -16.91 -4.99
C LEU A 115 -6.50 -17.93 -5.03
N ASN A 116 -7.08 -18.27 -3.88
CA ASN A 116 -8.11 -19.30 -3.72
C ASN A 116 -9.54 -18.75 -3.81
N GLU A 117 -9.73 -17.44 -3.61
CA GLU A 117 -11.05 -16.82 -3.47
C GLU A 117 -11.10 -15.56 -4.33
N ALA A 118 -11.79 -15.67 -5.48
CA ALA A 118 -11.96 -14.64 -6.49
C ALA A 118 -10.64 -14.08 -7.07
N SER A 119 -10.36 -14.42 -8.32
CA SER A 119 -9.24 -13.82 -9.06
C SER A 119 -9.45 -12.31 -9.18
N ASN A 120 -8.43 -11.51 -8.85
CA ASN A 120 -8.38 -10.10 -9.24
C ASN A 120 -8.67 -10.03 -10.76
N PRO A 121 -9.74 -9.32 -11.18
CA PRO A 121 -10.12 -9.30 -12.60
C PRO A 121 -9.12 -8.52 -13.46
N HIS A 122 -8.40 -7.54 -12.90
CA HIS A 122 -7.50 -6.67 -13.65
C HIS A 122 -6.15 -6.52 -12.94
N PRO A 123 -5.02 -6.85 -13.59
CA PRO A 123 -3.72 -6.66 -12.96
C PRO A 123 -3.43 -5.16 -12.74
N PRO A 124 -2.66 -4.81 -11.70
CA PRO A 124 -2.26 -3.42 -11.48
C PRO A 124 -1.51 -2.84 -12.68
N VAL A 125 -1.78 -1.57 -12.98
CA VAL A 125 -1.16 -0.81 -14.08
C VAL A 125 0.07 -0.10 -13.57
N ILE A 126 1.17 -0.15 -14.33
CA ILE A 126 2.39 0.60 -14.05
C ILE A 126 2.63 1.65 -15.13
N SER A 127 2.66 2.92 -14.74
CA SER A 127 3.08 4.03 -15.58
C SER A 127 4.55 4.38 -15.39
N LEU A 128 5.12 5.03 -16.41
CA LEU A 128 6.43 5.66 -16.33
C LEU A 128 6.29 7.18 -16.26
N ASP A 129 7.00 7.78 -15.33
CA ASP A 129 7.05 9.22 -15.13
C ASP A 129 7.80 9.94 -16.26
N VAL A 130 7.19 11.03 -16.73
CA VAL A 130 7.72 11.96 -17.71
C VAL A 130 7.57 13.36 -17.16
N PHE A 131 8.53 14.25 -17.40
CA PHE A 131 8.49 15.63 -16.91
C PHE A 131 8.44 16.61 -18.08
N ASP A 132 7.58 17.62 -17.98
CA ASP A 132 7.42 18.66 -19.01
C ASP A 132 8.63 19.61 -19.13
N THR A 133 9.47 19.64 -18.10
CA THR A 133 10.71 20.39 -18.04
C THR A 133 11.82 19.55 -17.41
N LYS A 134 13.06 19.90 -17.73
CA LYS A 134 14.24 19.34 -17.08
C LYS A 134 14.20 19.56 -15.58
N ILE A 135 14.29 18.46 -14.83
CA ILE A 135 14.43 18.46 -13.37
C ILE A 135 15.70 17.73 -12.92
N PRO A 136 16.17 17.97 -11.69
CA PRO A 136 17.19 17.14 -11.07
C PRO A 136 16.69 15.70 -10.92
N LEU A 137 17.43 14.74 -11.48
CA LEU A 137 17.16 13.31 -11.33
C LEU A 137 18.37 12.60 -10.73
N ALA A 138 18.07 11.58 -9.91
CA ALA A 138 19.08 10.64 -9.44
C ALA A 138 19.83 10.03 -10.64
N LYS A 139 21.16 9.93 -10.53
CA LYS A 139 22.02 9.41 -11.61
C LYS A 139 21.56 8.04 -12.15
N PRO A 140 21.18 7.04 -11.32
CA PRO A 140 20.70 5.76 -11.82
C PRO A 140 19.50 5.88 -12.77
N VAL A 141 18.55 6.77 -12.45
CA VAL A 141 17.38 7.04 -13.29
C VAL A 141 17.79 7.82 -14.54
N LYS A 142 18.52 8.93 -14.35
CA LYS A 142 18.90 9.86 -15.42
C LYS A 142 19.65 9.16 -16.55
N ALA A 143 20.46 8.15 -16.24
CA ALA A 143 21.21 7.36 -17.22
C ALA A 143 20.31 6.73 -18.30
N HIS A 144 19.04 6.46 -18.01
CA HIS A 144 18.09 5.85 -18.95
C HIS A 144 17.38 6.84 -19.88
N PHE A 145 17.39 8.14 -19.53
CA PHE A 145 16.60 9.18 -20.20
C PHE A 145 17.44 10.39 -20.64
N SER A 146 18.78 10.27 -20.62
CA SER A 146 19.69 11.42 -20.81
C SER A 146 19.47 12.20 -22.10
N ASP A 147 19.03 11.54 -23.17
CA ASP A 147 18.82 12.13 -24.49
C ASP A 147 17.47 12.85 -24.65
N VAL A 148 16.56 12.69 -23.68
CA VAL A 148 15.16 13.16 -23.77
C VAL A 148 14.73 14.06 -22.61
N LEU A 149 15.65 14.42 -21.70
CA LEU A 149 15.34 15.18 -20.48
C LEU A 149 14.74 16.58 -20.71
N GLU A 150 14.84 17.11 -21.92
CA GLU A 150 14.34 18.43 -22.31
C GLU A 150 13.19 18.35 -23.32
N ASP A 151 12.80 17.14 -23.74
CA ASP A 151 11.71 16.92 -24.69
C ASP A 151 10.72 15.88 -24.12
N PRO A 152 9.63 16.32 -23.49
CA PRO A 152 8.64 15.42 -22.90
C PRO A 152 7.97 14.50 -23.93
N VAL A 153 7.88 14.91 -25.19
CA VAL A 153 7.28 14.11 -26.26
C VAL A 153 8.20 12.93 -26.61
N SER A 154 9.49 13.21 -26.82
CA SER A 154 10.48 12.17 -27.06
C SER A 154 10.66 11.28 -25.82
N TRP A 155 10.53 11.82 -24.61
CA TRP A 155 10.57 11.04 -23.38
C TRP A 155 9.39 10.08 -23.29
N ALA A 156 8.17 10.54 -23.53
CA ALA A 156 7.00 9.67 -23.55
C ALA A 156 7.13 8.55 -24.58
N LYS A 157 7.62 8.85 -25.80
CA LYS A 157 7.92 7.83 -26.81
C LYS A 157 8.95 6.82 -26.33
N LEU A 158 10.07 7.29 -25.76
CA LEU A 158 11.11 6.41 -25.23
C LEU A 158 10.56 5.49 -24.13
N ALA A 159 9.74 6.02 -23.21
CA ALA A 159 9.10 5.25 -22.16
C ALA A 159 8.24 4.11 -22.72
N VAL A 160 7.44 4.39 -23.75
CA VAL A 160 6.57 3.40 -24.38
C VAL A 160 7.37 2.41 -25.24
N GLU A 161 8.18 2.90 -26.17
CA GLU A 161 8.83 2.08 -27.21
C GLU A 161 9.99 1.24 -26.65
N LYS A 162 10.80 1.80 -25.74
CA LYS A 162 11.98 1.12 -25.21
C LYS A 162 11.71 0.38 -23.91
N PHE A 163 10.87 0.94 -23.04
CA PHE A 163 10.62 0.42 -21.70
C PHE A 163 9.24 -0.21 -21.53
N ASN A 164 8.43 -0.29 -22.60
CA ASN A 164 7.10 -0.89 -22.59
C ASN A 164 6.21 -0.30 -21.49
N ALA A 165 6.24 1.03 -21.31
CA ALA A 165 5.30 1.74 -20.46
C ALA A 165 3.89 1.42 -20.92
N GLU A 166 3.03 0.99 -19.99
CA GLU A 166 1.62 0.70 -20.33
C GLU A 166 0.76 1.95 -20.28
N MET A 167 1.27 2.97 -19.60
CA MET A 167 0.69 4.28 -19.39
C MET A 167 1.83 5.27 -19.14
N VAL A 168 1.63 6.54 -19.48
CA VAL A 168 2.57 7.62 -19.17
C VAL A 168 1.99 8.50 -18.07
N ASN A 169 2.79 8.85 -17.06
CA ASN A 169 2.42 9.82 -16.04
C ASN A 169 3.22 11.10 -16.25
N LEU A 170 2.60 12.11 -16.85
CA LEU A 170 3.25 13.39 -17.13
C LEU A 170 3.16 14.31 -15.92
N HIS A 171 4.28 14.71 -15.35
CA HIS A 171 4.35 15.75 -14.33
C HIS A 171 4.57 17.13 -14.97
N LEU A 172 3.62 18.03 -14.79
CA LEU A 172 3.68 19.41 -15.28
C LEU A 172 4.44 20.32 -14.30
N VAL A 173 5.71 20.05 -14.06
CA VAL A 173 6.53 20.80 -13.09
C VAL A 173 6.70 22.27 -13.52
N SER A 174 6.69 22.56 -14.82
CA SER A 174 6.93 23.92 -15.31
C SER A 174 5.79 24.90 -15.02
N ILE A 175 4.60 24.43 -14.64
CA ILE A 175 3.46 25.31 -14.33
C ILE A 175 3.59 25.96 -12.95
N ASP A 176 4.47 25.44 -12.08
CA ASP A 176 4.72 26.03 -10.76
C ASP A 176 5.06 27.54 -10.90
N PRO A 177 4.29 28.44 -10.26
CA PRO A 177 4.53 29.88 -10.27
C PRO A 177 5.93 30.29 -9.80
N MET A 178 6.58 29.45 -9.00
CA MET A 178 7.93 29.66 -8.47
C MET A 178 9.03 29.08 -9.36
N VAL A 179 8.68 28.32 -10.41
CA VAL A 179 9.65 27.68 -11.32
C VAL A 179 9.67 28.36 -12.68
N LYS A 180 8.63 28.17 -13.49
CA LYS A 180 8.52 28.74 -14.84
C LYS A 180 7.17 29.40 -15.11
N ASP A 181 6.18 29.18 -14.23
CA ASP A 181 4.81 29.69 -14.35
C ASP A 181 4.20 29.45 -15.75
N THR A 182 4.50 28.30 -16.36
CA THR A 182 4.01 27.96 -17.71
C THR A 182 2.49 28.11 -17.78
N SER A 183 2.02 28.70 -18.86
CA SER A 183 0.60 29.04 -18.99
C SER A 183 -0.27 27.78 -19.21
N PRO A 184 -1.57 27.80 -18.84
CA PRO A 184 -2.49 26.73 -19.19
C PRO A 184 -2.52 26.37 -20.69
N ALA A 185 -2.34 27.37 -21.56
CA ALA A 185 -2.30 27.17 -23.02
C ALA A 185 -1.06 26.39 -23.46
N GLU A 186 0.11 26.69 -22.91
CA GLU A 186 1.35 25.97 -23.23
C GLU A 186 1.38 24.58 -22.63
N ALA A 187 0.96 24.43 -21.37
CA ALA A 187 0.86 23.13 -20.70
C ALA A 187 -0.09 22.18 -21.44
N SER A 188 -1.26 22.68 -21.86
CA SER A 188 -2.21 21.90 -22.65
C SER A 188 -1.64 21.49 -24.02
N LYS A 189 -0.84 22.34 -24.67
CA LYS A 189 -0.16 22.00 -25.91
C LYS A 189 0.81 20.83 -25.72
N THR A 190 1.57 20.81 -24.62
CA THR A 190 2.45 19.69 -24.28
C THR A 190 1.67 18.38 -24.15
N VAL A 191 0.52 18.40 -23.45
CA VAL A 191 -0.35 17.23 -23.30
C VAL A 191 -0.88 16.75 -24.66
N GLU A 192 -1.38 17.66 -25.51
CA GLU A 192 -1.84 17.32 -26.87
C GLU A 192 -0.73 16.67 -27.70
N ASN A 193 0.48 17.21 -27.66
CA ASN A 193 1.62 16.68 -28.40
C ASN A 193 1.99 15.27 -27.93
N ILE A 194 1.93 14.99 -26.61
CA ILE A 194 2.14 13.65 -26.05
C ILE A 194 1.02 12.70 -26.50
N LEU A 195 -0.24 13.12 -26.41
CA LEU A 195 -1.38 12.33 -26.87
C LEU A 195 -1.26 11.92 -28.34
N GLN A 196 -0.69 12.79 -29.19
CA GLN A 196 -0.42 12.49 -30.60
C GLN A 196 0.75 11.51 -30.76
N ALA A 197 1.77 11.64 -29.92
CA ALA A 197 3.01 10.88 -30.00
C ALA A 197 2.91 9.44 -29.48
N VAL A 198 2.09 9.18 -28.45
CA VAL A 198 1.93 7.84 -27.86
C VAL A 198 0.49 7.37 -27.89
N LYS A 199 0.29 6.05 -27.94
CA LYS A 199 -1.04 5.42 -28.04
C LYS A 199 -1.53 4.77 -26.76
N VAL A 200 -0.71 4.77 -25.72
CA VAL A 200 -1.11 4.35 -24.38
C VAL A 200 -1.96 5.43 -23.69
N PRO A 201 -2.78 5.09 -22.68
CA PRO A 201 -3.39 6.06 -21.78
C PRO A 201 -2.34 6.96 -21.12
N ILE A 202 -2.77 8.14 -20.68
CA ILE A 202 -1.90 9.09 -19.96
C ILE A 202 -2.57 9.60 -18.67
N ALA A 203 -1.74 9.83 -17.66
CA ALA A 203 -2.05 10.64 -16.50
C ALA A 203 -1.35 11.99 -16.60
N VAL A 204 -1.95 13.02 -16.01
CA VAL A 204 -1.42 14.39 -15.98
C VAL A 204 -1.36 14.88 -14.54
N GLY A 205 -0.13 14.99 -14.05
CA GLY A 205 0.32 15.53 -12.78
C GLY A 205 0.43 17.06 -12.77
N GLY A 206 -0.08 17.71 -11.72
CA GLY A 206 0.09 19.15 -11.48
C GLY A 206 1.42 19.49 -10.81
N CYS A 207 1.57 20.74 -10.36
CA CYS A 207 2.71 21.18 -9.55
C CYS A 207 2.44 21.13 -8.04
N GLY A 208 1.19 20.98 -7.62
CA GLY A 208 0.78 20.96 -6.23
C GLY A 208 0.25 22.29 -5.69
N ASP A 209 0.21 23.35 -6.50
CA ASP A 209 -0.53 24.57 -6.15
C ASP A 209 -2.01 24.41 -6.57
N PRO A 210 -2.97 24.41 -5.62
CA PRO A 210 -4.36 24.08 -5.93
C PRO A 210 -5.04 25.08 -6.89
N HIS A 211 -4.59 26.34 -6.93
CA HIS A 211 -5.19 27.35 -7.80
C HIS A 211 -4.62 27.26 -9.22
N LYS A 212 -3.30 27.09 -9.34
CA LYS A 212 -2.62 26.92 -10.62
C LYS A 212 -3.02 25.60 -11.27
N ASP A 213 -3.01 24.50 -10.51
CA ASP A 213 -3.38 23.18 -11.00
C ASP A 213 -4.81 23.18 -11.52
N LEU A 214 -5.77 23.75 -10.78
CA LEU A 214 -7.15 23.87 -11.24
C LEU A 214 -7.26 24.59 -12.60
N GLN A 215 -6.62 25.75 -12.75
CA GLN A 215 -6.67 26.53 -14.00
C GLN A 215 -6.06 25.76 -15.19
N VAL A 216 -4.94 25.07 -14.95
CA VAL A 216 -4.26 24.28 -15.97
C VAL A 216 -5.08 23.04 -16.32
N PHE A 217 -5.61 22.34 -15.33
CA PHE A 217 -6.41 21.13 -15.50
C PHE A 217 -7.75 21.40 -16.20
N GLU A 218 -8.45 22.49 -15.89
CA GLU A 218 -9.66 22.89 -16.61
C GLU A 218 -9.37 23.06 -18.11
N ARG A 219 -8.25 23.72 -18.45
CA ARG A 219 -7.84 23.89 -19.84
C ARG A 219 -7.48 22.57 -20.50
N ILE A 220 -6.75 21.69 -19.81
CA ILE A 220 -6.36 20.38 -20.31
C ILE A 220 -7.59 19.48 -20.53
N ALA A 221 -8.55 19.48 -19.60
CA ALA A 221 -9.78 18.71 -19.72
C ALA A 221 -10.56 19.11 -20.98
N ASP A 222 -10.68 20.41 -21.25
CA ASP A 222 -11.40 20.88 -22.44
C ASP A 222 -10.71 20.49 -23.76
N VAL A 223 -9.37 20.52 -23.85
CA VAL A 223 -8.67 20.15 -25.10
C VAL A 223 -8.47 18.65 -25.28
N THR A 224 -8.56 17.87 -24.19
CA THR A 224 -8.39 16.41 -24.21
C THR A 224 -9.70 15.64 -24.11
N LYS A 225 -10.85 16.33 -24.24
CA LYS A 225 -12.18 15.73 -24.17
C LYS A 225 -12.27 14.43 -24.99
N GLY A 226 -12.80 13.39 -24.36
CA GLY A 226 -12.98 12.07 -24.97
C GLY A 226 -11.77 11.15 -24.87
N GLU A 227 -10.58 11.63 -24.48
CA GLU A 227 -9.40 10.78 -24.29
C GLU A 227 -9.41 9.99 -22.98
N ARG A 228 -10.29 10.36 -22.03
CA ARG A 228 -10.40 9.74 -20.70
C ARG A 228 -9.05 9.64 -19.97
N ILE A 229 -8.31 10.75 -19.94
CA ILE A 229 -7.06 10.86 -19.17
C ILE A 229 -7.31 10.85 -17.66
N LEU A 230 -6.27 10.53 -16.90
CA LEU A 230 -6.29 10.53 -15.43
C LEU A 230 -5.62 11.80 -14.88
N PHE A 231 -6.35 12.66 -14.18
CA PHE A 231 -5.78 13.83 -13.53
C PHE A 231 -5.18 13.46 -12.17
N ASN A 232 -3.95 13.91 -11.92
CA ASN A 232 -3.19 13.69 -10.71
C ASN A 232 -2.81 15.06 -10.10
N SER A 233 -3.56 15.62 -9.17
CA SER A 233 -4.69 15.05 -8.44
C SER A 233 -5.63 16.16 -7.99
N VAL A 234 -6.79 15.79 -7.45
CA VAL A 234 -7.63 16.70 -6.65
C VAL A 234 -7.32 16.49 -5.18
N THR A 235 -7.23 17.59 -4.45
CA THR A 235 -6.93 17.65 -3.02
C THR A 235 -8.04 18.40 -2.27
N LEU A 236 -8.03 18.32 -0.93
CA LEU A 236 -9.05 18.96 -0.08
C LEU A 236 -9.01 20.50 -0.10
N ASP A 237 -7.88 21.09 -0.49
CA ASP A 237 -7.63 22.53 -0.58
C ASP A 237 -7.85 23.12 -1.99
N MET A 238 -8.24 22.28 -2.95
CA MET A 238 -8.67 22.71 -4.29
C MET A 238 -10.17 23.07 -4.30
N ASP A 239 -10.62 23.85 -5.30
CA ASP A 239 -12.05 23.96 -5.62
C ASP A 239 -12.54 22.64 -6.24
N ILE A 240 -12.88 21.69 -5.36
CA ILE A 240 -13.31 20.32 -5.71
C ILE A 240 -14.50 20.35 -6.67
N ARG A 241 -15.47 21.24 -6.45
CA ARG A 241 -16.66 21.33 -7.29
C ARG A 241 -16.29 21.68 -8.72
N ARG A 242 -15.52 22.76 -8.92
CA ARG A 242 -15.12 23.20 -10.26
C ARG A 242 -14.32 22.12 -10.98
N MET A 243 -13.35 21.52 -10.28
CA MET A 243 -12.54 20.46 -10.89
C MET A 243 -13.40 19.24 -11.25
N ALA A 244 -14.27 18.79 -10.35
CA ALA A 244 -15.15 17.66 -10.58
C ALA A 244 -16.16 17.89 -11.73
N GLU A 245 -16.74 19.09 -11.83
CA GLU A 245 -17.61 19.47 -12.96
C GLU A 245 -16.84 19.43 -14.29
N SER A 246 -15.58 19.90 -14.31
CA SER A 246 -14.71 19.83 -15.49
C SER A 246 -14.39 18.39 -15.90
N ILE A 247 -14.04 17.53 -14.93
CA ILE A 247 -13.79 16.10 -15.13
C ILE A 247 -15.03 15.40 -15.71
N LYS A 248 -16.20 15.66 -15.13
CA LYS A 248 -17.47 15.07 -15.57
C LYS A 248 -17.80 15.47 -17.00
N LYS A 249 -17.73 16.77 -17.30
CA LYS A 249 -18.06 17.35 -18.62
C LYS A 249 -17.25 16.74 -19.75
N ASN A 250 -15.99 16.39 -19.47
CA ASN A 250 -15.03 15.91 -20.45
C ASN A 250 -14.74 14.40 -20.35
N GLU A 251 -15.48 13.69 -19.47
CA GLU A 251 -15.43 12.23 -19.28
C GLU A 251 -14.06 11.69 -18.84
N HIS A 252 -13.36 12.45 -17.99
CA HIS A 252 -12.05 12.10 -17.46
C HIS A 252 -12.11 11.34 -16.13
N VAL A 253 -10.97 10.94 -15.61
CA VAL A 253 -10.82 10.28 -14.32
C VAL A 253 -9.91 11.14 -13.45
N VAL A 254 -10.06 11.08 -12.13
CA VAL A 254 -9.25 11.84 -11.19
C VAL A 254 -8.69 10.98 -10.07
N ILE A 255 -7.47 11.27 -9.66
CA ILE A 255 -6.89 10.80 -8.40
C ILE A 255 -7.32 11.76 -7.28
N ALA A 256 -7.97 11.22 -6.25
CA ALA A 256 -8.33 11.89 -5.01
C ALA A 256 -7.17 11.72 -4.01
N PHE A 257 -6.31 12.73 -3.91
CA PHE A 257 -5.11 12.68 -3.10
C PHE A 257 -5.33 13.18 -1.67
N THR A 258 -4.85 12.42 -0.70
CA THR A 258 -4.88 12.79 0.73
C THR A 258 -3.58 12.37 1.44
N PRO A 259 -3.10 13.17 2.41
CA PRO A 259 -1.84 12.90 3.10
C PRO A 259 -2.02 11.86 4.20
N MET A 260 -1.79 10.58 3.88
CA MET A 260 -1.72 9.43 4.82
C MET A 260 -2.87 9.37 5.85
N ASP A 261 -4.09 9.68 5.43
CA ASP A 261 -5.25 9.78 6.31
C ASP A 261 -6.52 9.24 5.65
N MET A 262 -6.97 8.08 6.12
CA MET A 262 -8.18 7.40 5.63
C MET A 262 -9.47 8.21 5.86
N ASN A 263 -9.53 9.06 6.90
CA ASN A 263 -10.70 9.89 7.16
C ASN A 263 -10.77 11.05 6.17
N LYS A 264 -9.62 11.63 5.82
CA LYS A 264 -9.54 12.62 4.74
C LYS A 264 -9.89 11.99 3.40
N ALA A 265 -9.46 10.74 3.14
CA ALA A 265 -9.82 10.03 1.92
C ALA A 265 -11.35 9.88 1.79
N ARG A 266 -12.03 9.47 2.88
CA ARG A 266 -13.50 9.45 2.97
C ARG A 266 -14.13 10.81 2.71
N GLU A 267 -13.63 11.85 3.38
CA GLU A 267 -14.14 13.22 3.21
C GLU A 267 -14.01 13.69 1.75
N LEU A 268 -12.85 13.48 1.13
CA LEU A 268 -12.61 13.89 -0.25
C LEU A 268 -13.49 13.11 -1.23
N ASN A 269 -13.58 11.79 -1.09
CA ASN A 269 -14.44 10.96 -1.94
C ASN A 269 -15.91 11.34 -1.81
N ARG A 270 -16.41 11.56 -0.59
CA ARG A 270 -17.79 12.02 -0.36
C ARG A 270 -18.08 13.35 -1.04
N LYS A 271 -17.14 14.31 -0.98
CA LYS A 271 -17.26 15.59 -1.71
C LYS A 271 -17.25 15.38 -3.23
N LEU A 272 -16.41 14.48 -3.74
CA LEU A 272 -16.34 14.17 -5.17
C LEU A 272 -17.61 13.46 -5.68
N PHE A 273 -18.22 12.58 -4.89
CA PHE A 273 -19.45 11.84 -5.27
C PHE A 273 -20.67 12.74 -5.51
N GLU A 274 -20.69 13.96 -4.97
CA GLU A 274 -21.73 14.95 -5.30
C GLU A 274 -21.75 15.30 -6.79
N TYR A 275 -20.61 15.13 -7.48
CA TYR A 275 -20.41 15.56 -8.87
C TYR A 275 -20.01 14.41 -9.79
N LEU A 276 -19.18 13.48 -9.32
CA LEU A 276 -18.62 12.37 -10.08
C LEU A 276 -19.22 11.02 -9.68
N PRO A 277 -19.41 10.11 -10.64
CA PRO A 277 -19.67 8.72 -10.35
C PRO A 277 -18.40 8.04 -9.79
N PRO A 278 -18.54 6.98 -8.96
CA PRO A 278 -17.40 6.25 -8.39
C PRO A 278 -16.37 5.77 -9.43
N GLU A 279 -16.80 5.43 -10.65
CA GLU A 279 -15.98 4.93 -11.75
C GLU A 279 -15.03 5.98 -12.34
N GLN A 280 -15.09 7.23 -11.87
CA GLN A 280 -14.18 8.31 -12.26
C GLN A 280 -13.18 8.71 -11.15
N ILE A 281 -13.10 7.96 -10.06
CA ILE A 281 -12.27 8.30 -8.89
C ILE A 281 -11.28 7.18 -8.58
N VAL A 282 -10.03 7.55 -8.35
CA VAL A 282 -8.95 6.69 -7.84
C VAL A 282 -8.43 7.29 -6.54
N ILE A 283 -8.25 6.51 -5.48
CA ILE A 283 -7.76 7.00 -4.18
C ILE A 283 -6.23 7.04 -4.17
N ASP A 284 -5.63 8.12 -3.67
CA ASP A 284 -4.21 8.14 -3.27
C ASP A 284 -4.11 8.63 -1.82
N THR A 285 -3.71 7.74 -0.91
CA THR A 285 -3.47 8.08 0.50
C THR A 285 -2.01 8.45 0.78
N THR A 286 -1.26 8.86 -0.24
CA THR A 286 0.18 9.15 -0.22
C THR A 286 1.06 7.93 -0.01
N THR A 287 2.09 7.81 -0.84
CA THR A 287 3.15 6.81 -0.70
C THR A 287 4.36 7.41 0.04
N ALA A 288 4.85 6.70 1.06
CA ALA A 288 6.18 6.92 1.64
C ALA A 288 7.20 5.93 1.05
N ALA A 289 8.46 6.36 0.97
CA ALA A 289 9.55 5.49 0.56
C ALA A 289 9.88 4.42 1.62
N LEU A 290 10.43 3.29 1.19
CA LEU A 290 11.03 2.30 2.08
C LEU A 290 12.01 2.98 3.07
N GLY A 291 11.82 2.72 4.37
CA GLY A 291 12.62 3.32 5.45
C GLY A 291 12.19 4.72 5.89
N TYR A 292 11.15 5.30 5.27
CA TYR A 292 10.67 6.66 5.51
C TYR A 292 9.14 6.73 5.71
N GLY A 293 8.57 5.75 6.43
CA GLY A 293 7.14 5.68 6.73
C GLY A 293 6.30 4.80 5.80
N LEU A 294 6.95 3.91 5.03
CA LEU A 294 6.27 2.97 4.13
C LEU A 294 5.29 2.05 4.90
N ASP A 295 5.60 1.70 6.14
CA ASP A 295 4.73 0.94 7.05
C ASP A 295 3.43 1.67 7.38
N TYR A 296 3.48 2.98 7.58
CA TYR A 296 2.29 3.81 7.74
C TYR A 296 1.47 3.86 6.44
N ALA A 297 2.12 4.11 5.31
CA ALA A 297 1.46 4.12 4.00
C ALA A 297 0.79 2.77 3.70
N TYR A 298 1.50 1.65 3.94
CA TYR A 298 0.98 0.29 3.82
C TYR A 298 -0.26 0.10 4.67
N THR A 299 -0.19 0.43 5.96
CA THR A 299 -1.31 0.22 6.90
C THR A 299 -2.55 1.02 6.50
N ILE A 300 -2.37 2.26 6.04
CA ILE A 300 -3.50 3.09 5.58
C ILE A 300 -4.11 2.53 4.29
N MET A 301 -3.29 2.09 3.33
CA MET A 301 -3.77 1.49 2.08
C MET A 301 -4.47 0.15 2.32
N GLU A 302 -3.91 -0.73 3.16
CA GLU A 302 -4.52 -2.02 3.51
C GLU A 302 -5.87 -1.81 4.21
N ARG A 303 -5.94 -0.89 5.18
CA ARG A 303 -7.22 -0.55 5.84
C ARG A 303 -8.23 0.04 4.87
N THR A 304 -7.79 0.86 3.92
CA THR A 304 -8.64 1.43 2.87
C THR A 304 -9.22 0.33 1.98
N ARG A 305 -8.37 -0.59 1.49
CA ARG A 305 -8.78 -1.74 0.68
C ARG A 305 -9.78 -2.62 1.42
N LEU A 306 -9.48 -2.99 2.66
CA LEU A 306 -10.35 -3.85 3.48
C LEU A 306 -11.68 -3.17 3.76
N ALA A 307 -11.70 -1.88 4.10
CA ALA A 307 -12.94 -1.14 4.31
C ALA A 307 -13.82 -1.16 3.06
N GLY A 308 -13.26 -0.89 1.88
CA GLY A 308 -13.97 -0.96 0.60
C GLY A 308 -14.57 -2.34 0.35
N LEU A 309 -13.79 -3.41 0.53
CA LEU A 309 -14.24 -4.80 0.38
C LEU A 309 -15.31 -5.22 1.41
N MET A 310 -15.31 -4.60 2.59
CA MET A 310 -16.29 -4.81 3.65
C MET A 310 -17.55 -3.94 3.48
N GLY A 311 -17.63 -3.10 2.44
CA GLY A 311 -18.83 -2.33 2.08
C GLY A 311 -18.77 -0.83 2.36
N ASP A 312 -17.62 -0.28 2.72
CA ASP A 312 -17.44 1.17 2.81
C ASP A 312 -17.36 1.78 1.41
N ALA A 313 -18.49 2.29 0.90
CA ALA A 313 -18.60 2.86 -0.43
C ALA A 313 -17.69 4.09 -0.65
N GLU A 314 -17.32 4.80 0.42
CA GLU A 314 -16.41 5.95 0.37
C GLU A 314 -14.95 5.53 0.16
N LEU A 315 -14.62 4.25 0.30
CA LEU A 315 -13.29 3.69 0.11
C LEU A 315 -13.28 2.51 -0.88
N ALA A 316 -14.37 2.29 -1.60
CA ALA A 316 -14.52 1.21 -2.57
C ALA A 316 -13.99 1.57 -3.97
N GLN A 317 -13.02 2.49 -4.07
CA GLN A 317 -12.37 2.89 -5.33
C GLN A 317 -10.99 2.22 -5.43
N PRO A 318 -10.42 2.10 -6.64
CA PRO A 318 -9.05 1.62 -6.80
C PRO A 318 -8.04 2.59 -6.19
N MET A 319 -6.86 2.10 -5.86
CA MET A 319 -5.79 2.87 -5.21
C MET A 319 -4.60 3.13 -6.14
N ALA A 320 -4.01 4.32 -6.01
CA ALA A 320 -2.80 4.76 -6.69
C ALA A 320 -1.62 4.86 -5.72
N SER A 321 -0.39 4.73 -6.26
CA SER A 321 0.85 4.94 -5.53
C SER A 321 1.87 5.71 -6.35
N GLY A 322 2.30 6.84 -5.79
CA GLY A 322 3.52 7.57 -6.18
C GLY A 322 4.79 6.84 -5.76
N THR A 323 5.04 5.63 -6.28
CA THR A 323 6.20 4.81 -5.89
C THR A 323 7.53 5.48 -6.26
N THR A 324 7.54 6.39 -7.23
CA THR A 324 8.68 7.28 -7.52
C THR A 324 9.22 8.01 -6.28
N ASN A 325 8.41 8.20 -5.23
CA ASN A 325 8.87 8.74 -3.93
C ASN A 325 10.03 7.94 -3.32
N ALA A 326 10.24 6.67 -3.72
CA ALA A 326 11.42 5.89 -3.37
C ALA A 326 12.75 6.60 -3.67
N TRP A 327 12.77 7.46 -4.70
CA TRP A 327 13.95 8.25 -5.08
C TRP A 327 14.23 9.46 -4.19
N ALA A 328 13.30 9.81 -3.28
CA ALA A 328 13.54 10.80 -2.23
C ALA A 328 14.40 10.24 -1.08
N ALA A 329 14.40 8.90 -0.89
CA ALA A 329 15.28 8.25 0.07
C ALA A 329 16.73 8.48 -0.33
N ARG A 330 17.56 9.03 0.57
CA ARG A 330 18.98 9.30 0.29
C ARG A 330 19.70 8.02 -0.11
N GLU A 331 19.29 6.90 0.46
CA GLU A 331 19.80 5.58 0.17
C GLU A 331 19.67 5.31 -1.33
N ALA A 332 18.53 5.55 -1.96
CA ALA A 332 18.31 5.20 -3.37
C ALA A 332 19.35 5.80 -4.35
N TRP A 333 20.00 6.93 -4.02
CA TRP A 333 20.84 7.65 -5.00
C TRP A 333 22.14 8.26 -4.47
N MET A 334 22.26 8.54 -3.17
CA MET A 334 23.49 9.11 -2.61
C MET A 334 24.60 8.05 -2.53
N LYS A 335 25.85 8.54 -2.47
CA LYS A 335 27.00 7.69 -2.17
C LYS A 335 26.93 7.26 -0.70
N MET A 336 26.82 5.95 -0.50
CA MET A 336 26.78 5.32 0.82
C MET A 336 28.12 4.60 1.11
N PRO A 337 28.37 4.21 2.37
CA PRO A 337 29.49 3.33 2.73
C PRO A 337 29.51 2.01 1.90
N PRO A 338 30.68 1.39 1.71
CA PRO A 338 30.84 0.24 0.80
C PRO A 338 29.88 -0.93 1.05
N GLU A 339 29.50 -1.18 2.31
CA GLU A 339 28.60 -2.26 2.72
C GLU A 339 27.17 -2.12 2.17
N TRP A 340 26.77 -0.93 1.74
CA TRP A 340 25.48 -0.69 1.08
C TRP A 340 25.51 -1.00 -0.42
N GLY A 341 26.69 -1.17 -1.01
CA GLY A 341 26.82 -1.40 -2.45
C GLY A 341 26.44 -0.18 -3.32
N PRO A 342 26.52 -0.34 -4.66
CA PRO A 342 26.39 0.76 -5.60
C PRO A 342 24.94 1.29 -5.73
N SER A 343 24.81 2.60 -5.94
CA SER A 343 23.51 3.28 -6.15
C SER A 343 22.76 2.77 -7.38
N GLU A 344 23.48 2.34 -8.41
CA GLU A 344 22.95 1.80 -9.66
C GLU A 344 22.19 0.48 -9.45
N LEU A 345 22.47 -0.24 -8.35
CA LEU A 345 21.70 -1.42 -7.94
C LEU A 345 20.69 -1.08 -6.85
N ARG A 346 21.10 -0.32 -5.82
CA ARG A 346 20.20 -0.02 -4.68
C ARG A 346 19.01 0.85 -5.06
N GLY A 347 19.18 1.85 -5.91
CA GLY A 347 18.09 2.74 -6.34
C GLY A 347 16.89 1.99 -6.91
N PRO A 348 17.06 1.20 -8.00
CA PRO A 348 15.96 0.41 -8.53
C PRO A 348 15.42 -0.65 -7.56
N ILE A 349 16.25 -1.20 -6.66
CA ILE A 349 15.76 -2.10 -5.61
C ILE A 349 14.86 -1.35 -4.62
N TRP A 350 15.20 -0.12 -4.24
CA TRP A 350 14.40 0.70 -3.32
C TRP A 350 13.00 0.97 -3.88
N GLU A 351 12.95 1.33 -5.17
CA GLU A 351 11.70 1.53 -5.90
C GLU A 351 10.91 0.23 -6.04
N THR A 352 11.58 -0.88 -6.37
CA THR A 352 10.96 -2.21 -6.49
C THR A 352 10.34 -2.65 -5.16
N VAL A 353 11.08 -2.58 -4.05
CA VAL A 353 10.59 -3.02 -2.73
C VAL A 353 9.44 -2.14 -2.26
N THR A 354 9.50 -0.83 -2.53
CA THR A 354 8.38 0.08 -2.23
C THR A 354 7.13 -0.35 -3.03
N ALA A 355 7.25 -0.57 -4.34
CA ALA A 355 6.13 -1.03 -5.17
C ALA A 355 5.56 -2.38 -4.70
N LEU A 356 6.41 -3.38 -4.47
CA LEU A 356 5.97 -4.71 -4.07
C LEU A 356 5.30 -4.72 -2.69
N THR A 357 5.75 -3.86 -1.77
CA THR A 357 5.11 -3.70 -0.47
C THR A 357 3.69 -3.15 -0.65
N LEU A 358 3.50 -2.14 -1.51
CA LEU A 358 2.19 -1.55 -1.76
C LEU A 358 1.29 -2.39 -2.67
N LEU A 359 1.87 -3.28 -3.48
CA LEU A 359 1.14 -4.33 -4.18
C LEU A 359 0.42 -5.25 -3.18
N LEU A 360 1.08 -5.59 -2.08
CA LEU A 360 0.48 -6.37 -0.99
C LEU A 360 -0.59 -5.60 -0.21
N ALA A 361 -0.55 -4.27 -0.23
CA ALA A 361 -1.62 -3.42 0.32
C ALA A 361 -2.82 -3.28 -0.64
N GLY A 362 -2.68 -3.73 -1.89
CA GLY A 362 -3.74 -3.74 -2.89
C GLY A 362 -3.78 -2.50 -3.77
N VAL A 363 -2.64 -1.88 -4.08
CA VAL A 363 -2.56 -0.78 -5.06
C VAL A 363 -2.78 -1.28 -6.49
N ASP A 364 -3.53 -0.50 -7.27
CA ASP A 364 -3.95 -0.84 -8.63
C ASP A 364 -3.27 0.01 -9.72
N TYR A 365 -2.74 1.18 -9.36
CA TYR A 365 -2.02 2.08 -10.26
C TYR A 365 -0.70 2.55 -9.65
N PHE A 366 0.42 2.19 -10.27
CA PHE A 366 1.77 2.55 -9.82
C PHE A 366 2.40 3.60 -10.74
N MET A 367 2.82 4.71 -10.16
CA MET A 367 3.65 5.73 -10.80
C MET A 367 5.11 5.44 -10.45
N MET A 368 5.87 5.03 -11.46
CA MET A 368 7.27 4.59 -11.33
C MET A 368 8.17 5.30 -12.33
N MET A 369 9.49 5.20 -12.15
CA MET A 369 10.47 5.96 -12.90
C MET A 369 11.63 5.11 -13.43
N HIS A 370 12.14 4.11 -12.70
CA HIS A 370 13.30 3.34 -13.17
C HIS A 370 12.91 2.10 -13.99
N PRO A 371 13.40 1.95 -15.24
CA PRO A 371 12.98 0.85 -16.12
C PRO A 371 13.20 -0.56 -15.55
N ALA A 372 14.33 -0.79 -14.86
CA ALA A 372 14.59 -2.08 -14.22
C ALA A 372 13.61 -2.38 -13.06
N ALA A 373 13.21 -1.37 -12.29
CA ALA A 373 12.23 -1.54 -11.21
C ALA A 373 10.86 -1.87 -11.80
N VAL A 374 10.41 -1.09 -12.80
CA VAL A 374 9.17 -1.35 -13.56
C VAL A 374 9.14 -2.77 -14.10
N LYS A 375 10.20 -3.21 -14.80
CA LYS A 375 10.27 -4.57 -15.33
C LYS A 375 10.14 -5.62 -14.23
N THR A 376 10.85 -5.44 -13.11
CA THR A 376 10.84 -6.39 -12.00
C THR A 376 9.46 -6.51 -11.38
N VAL A 377 8.79 -5.39 -11.12
CA VAL A 377 7.42 -5.38 -10.56
C VAL A 377 6.43 -6.04 -11.53
N LYS A 378 6.53 -5.76 -12.84
CA LYS A 378 5.70 -6.44 -13.86
C LYS A 378 5.90 -7.95 -13.88
N ASP A 379 7.15 -8.40 -13.82
CA ASP A 379 7.47 -9.83 -13.80
C ASP A 379 6.91 -10.51 -12.54
N VAL A 380 6.96 -9.83 -11.39
CA VAL A 380 6.36 -10.33 -10.14
C VAL A 380 4.83 -10.37 -10.25
N ILE A 381 4.17 -9.29 -10.68
CA ILE A 381 2.71 -9.24 -10.89
C ILE A 381 2.30 -10.39 -11.81
N LYS A 382 2.96 -10.57 -12.95
CA LYS A 382 2.67 -11.67 -13.88
C LYS A 382 2.84 -13.05 -13.23
N SER A 383 3.84 -13.22 -12.38
CA SER A 383 4.08 -14.49 -11.67
C SER A 383 2.96 -14.81 -10.68
N VAL A 384 2.42 -13.80 -9.97
CA VAL A 384 1.44 -13.99 -8.90
C VAL A 384 -0.02 -13.86 -9.36
N SER A 385 -0.31 -13.19 -10.48
CA SER A 385 -1.66 -12.95 -11.00
C SER A 385 -2.26 -14.10 -11.85
N GLY A 386 -1.71 -15.32 -11.75
CA GLY A 386 -2.19 -16.49 -12.50
C GLY A 386 -2.98 -17.46 -11.63
N LYS A 387 -4.05 -18.07 -12.18
CA LYS A 387 -4.67 -19.27 -11.59
C LYS A 387 -3.63 -20.38 -11.56
N ARG A 388 -3.11 -20.70 -10.37
CA ARG A 388 -2.24 -21.87 -10.18
C ARG A 388 -3.10 -23.02 -9.69
N GLU A 389 -2.88 -24.21 -10.25
CA GLU A 389 -3.39 -25.43 -9.62
C GLU A 389 -2.81 -25.49 -8.20
N MET A 390 -3.66 -25.71 -7.20
CA MET A 390 -3.16 -26.04 -5.88
C MET A 390 -2.32 -27.30 -6.03
N ILE A 391 -1.06 -27.19 -5.61
CA ILE A 391 -0.29 -28.39 -5.30
C ILE A 391 -0.97 -28.94 -4.04
N ASP A 392 -1.75 -30.01 -4.20
CA ASP A 392 -2.50 -30.70 -3.12
C ASP A 392 -1.57 -31.45 -2.14
N ARG A 393 -0.34 -30.97 -2.01
CA ARG A 393 0.64 -31.45 -1.06
C ARG A 393 0.95 -30.28 -0.13
N PRO A 394 0.68 -30.39 1.17
CA PRO A 394 1.29 -29.46 2.11
C PRO A 394 2.79 -29.48 1.84
N TYR A 395 3.38 -28.30 1.65
CA TYR A 395 4.82 -28.16 1.58
C TYR A 395 5.36 -28.76 2.88
N ASP A 396 5.99 -29.94 2.81
CA ASP A 396 6.47 -30.63 4.00
C ASP A 396 7.76 -29.94 4.47
N TRP A 397 7.58 -28.76 5.07
CA TRP A 397 8.66 -27.98 5.68
C TRP A 397 9.24 -28.69 6.92
N THR A 398 8.59 -29.76 7.38
CA THR A 398 9.04 -30.58 8.51
C THR A 398 9.97 -31.72 8.12
N ARG A 399 9.97 -32.15 6.86
CA ARG A 399 10.93 -33.15 6.36
C ARG A 399 12.17 -32.49 5.77
N ILE A 400 13.21 -32.39 6.59
CA ILE A 400 14.58 -32.31 6.07
C ILE A 400 14.91 -33.70 5.50
N ILE A 401 14.92 -33.85 4.17
CA ILE A 401 15.50 -35.04 3.54
C ILE A 401 17.02 -34.88 3.62
N ILE A 402 17.64 -35.58 4.57
CA ILE A 402 19.11 -35.70 4.65
C ILE A 402 19.51 -36.97 3.88
N GLY A 403 20.10 -36.78 2.70
CA GLY A 403 20.83 -37.82 1.96
C GLY A 403 20.06 -38.47 0.80
N GLU A 404 20.61 -38.32 -0.40
CA GLU A 404 20.76 -39.43 -1.36
C GLU A 404 22.24 -39.82 -1.41
#